data_AF-A0A4P7RE61-F1
#
_entry.id   AF-A0A4P7RE61-F1
#
_cell.length_a   1.000
_cell.length_b   1.000
_cell.length_c   1.000
_cell.angle_alpha   90.00
_cell.angle_beta   90.00
_cell.angle_gamma   90.00
#
_symmetry.space_group_name_H-M   'P 1'
#
loop_
_entity.id
_entity.type
_entity.pdbx_description
1 polymer ?
#
loop_
_entity_poly.entity_id
_entity_poly.type
_entity_poly.pdbx_seq_one_letter_code
_entity_poly.pdbx_strand_id
1 'polypeptide(L)'
;MFGQLLGDLALVSACFALELGEIANQNLLKIYDRWPPQKRYYLIEPGGKDFEQFPARMEVEFIQRKIGNRLMVVQQIKGLNIGDPLTDNSRRADGYRFHDVFHLSYAAHLGWSPVIRALLKLKRKSEPQLDENEDGARAIILEEGIATWIFNHAKGNDRKLYADVPPGRLDYSLLKQIRSMVDGLMVANCPLWQWENAILDGFRVFRELYHHKGGIVIVDLKRHKLIFNPPVPSTEII
;
A
#
# COMPACT_ATOMS: atom_id res chain seq x y z
N MET A 1 0.96 41.80 18.52
CA MET A 1 1.82 40.75 17.95
C MET A 1 1.06 39.84 16.98
N PHE A 2 0.09 39.02 17.43
CA PHE A 2 -0.63 38.11 16.51
C PHE A 2 -1.48 38.81 15.43
N GLY A 3 -2.16 39.92 15.76
CA GLY A 3 -2.91 40.68 14.75
C GLY A 3 -2.02 41.29 13.66
N GLN A 4 -0.79 41.67 14.00
CA GLN A 4 0.18 42.18 13.02
C GLN A 4 0.66 41.07 12.08
N LEU A 5 1.00 39.91 12.62
CA LEU A 5 1.37 38.74 11.80
C LEU A 5 0.23 38.30 10.87
N LEU A 6 -1.02 38.35 11.33
CA LEU A 6 -2.18 38.05 10.49
C LEU A 6 -2.38 39.11 9.40
N GLY A 7 -2.16 40.39 9.73
CA GLY A 7 -2.17 41.49 8.77
C GLY A 7 -1.09 41.35 7.69
N ASP A 8 0.13 40.97 8.09
CA ASP A 8 1.24 40.71 7.17
C ASP A 8 0.93 39.53 6.24
N LEU A 9 0.36 38.45 6.78
CA LEU A 9 -0.08 37.29 5.99
C LEU A 9 -1.18 37.65 4.97
N ALA A 10 -2.14 38.48 5.38
CA ALA A 10 -3.19 38.99 4.49
C ALA A 10 -2.60 39.86 3.37
N LEU A 11 -1.66 40.74 3.70
CA LEU A 11 -0.98 41.61 2.73
C LEU A 11 -0.18 40.78 1.71
N VAL A 12 0.61 39.81 2.18
CA VAL A 12 1.35 38.90 1.30
C VAL A 12 0.40 38.12 0.38
N SER A 13 -0.71 37.59 0.91
CA SER A 13 -1.71 36.89 0.09
C SER A 13 -2.26 37.79 -1.01
N ALA A 14 -2.58 39.05 -0.68
CA ALA A 14 -3.09 40.03 -1.63
C ALA A 14 -2.06 40.39 -2.71
N CYS A 15 -0.76 40.50 -2.37
CA CYS A 15 0.31 40.76 -3.34
C CYS A 15 0.43 39.67 -4.42
N PHE A 16 -0.02 38.43 -4.13
CA PHE A 16 -0.06 37.32 -5.08
C PHE A 16 -1.47 37.05 -5.63
N ALA A 17 -2.42 37.96 -5.41
CA ALA A 17 -3.83 37.80 -5.80
C ALA A 17 -4.50 36.52 -5.24
N LEU A 18 -4.12 36.13 -4.02
CA LEU A 18 -4.71 35.00 -3.30
C LEU A 18 -5.61 35.51 -2.17
N GLU A 19 -6.75 34.84 -1.98
CA GLU A 19 -7.64 35.10 -0.87
C GLU A 19 -7.18 34.33 0.38
N LEU A 20 -6.94 35.04 1.48
CA LEU A 20 -6.48 34.41 2.73
C LEU A 20 -7.46 33.35 3.26
N GLY A 21 -8.77 33.59 3.12
CA GLY A 21 -9.81 32.63 3.51
C GLY A 21 -9.70 31.32 2.72
N GLU A 22 -9.44 31.41 1.42
CA GLU A 22 -9.25 30.24 0.57
C GLU A 22 -7.97 29.48 0.91
N ILE A 23 -6.86 30.19 1.17
CA ILE A 23 -5.60 29.56 1.65
C ILE A 23 -5.86 28.79 2.96
N ALA A 24 -6.59 29.41 3.89
CA ALA A 24 -6.91 28.77 5.17
C ALA A 24 -7.76 27.51 4.96
N ASN A 25 -8.78 27.58 4.10
CA ASN A 25 -9.64 26.45 3.75
C ASN A 25 -8.84 25.29 3.11
N GLN A 26 -8.01 25.60 2.11
CA GLN A 26 -7.13 24.60 1.47
C GLN A 26 -6.15 23.97 2.46
N ASN A 27 -5.62 24.75 3.40
CA ASN A 27 -4.75 24.21 4.44
C ASN A 27 -5.52 23.28 5.41
N LEU A 28 -6.76 23.59 5.77
CA LEU A 28 -7.60 22.70 6.56
C LEU A 28 -7.85 21.37 5.84
N LEU A 29 -8.20 21.41 4.55
CA LEU A 29 -8.36 20.19 3.73
C LEU A 29 -7.08 19.35 3.71
N LYS A 30 -5.93 19.98 3.50
CA LYS A 30 -4.61 19.35 3.54
C LYS A 30 -4.32 18.70 4.90
N ILE A 31 -4.61 19.39 5.99
CA ILE A 31 -4.36 18.89 7.35
C ILE A 31 -5.29 17.72 7.65
N TYR A 32 -6.58 17.80 7.32
CA TYR A 32 -7.52 16.71 7.58
C TYR A 32 -7.29 15.48 6.70
N ASP A 33 -6.79 15.67 5.48
CA ASP A 33 -6.38 14.57 4.61
C ASP A 33 -5.19 13.76 5.20
N ARG A 34 -4.35 14.39 6.03
CA ARG A 34 -3.16 13.76 6.63
C ARG A 34 -3.32 13.39 8.11
N TRP A 35 -4.02 14.21 8.88
CA TRP A 35 -4.21 14.13 10.33
C TRP A 35 -5.66 14.52 10.69
N PRO A 36 -6.66 13.71 10.32
CA PRO A 36 -8.03 14.00 10.69
C PRO A 36 -8.23 13.81 12.20
N PRO A 37 -9.15 14.56 12.84
CA PRO A 37 -9.51 14.35 14.23
C PRO A 37 -10.04 12.93 14.51
N GLN A 38 -10.78 12.38 13.54
CA GLN A 38 -11.26 11.00 13.55
C GLN A 38 -10.95 10.35 12.20
N LYS A 39 -10.23 9.22 12.23
CA LYS A 39 -9.94 8.43 11.02
C LYS A 39 -11.17 7.62 10.63
N ARG A 40 -11.76 7.91 9.48
CA ARG A 40 -12.81 7.12 8.83
C ARG A 40 -12.30 6.67 7.46
N TYR A 41 -12.14 5.37 7.27
CA TYR A 41 -11.68 4.81 5.99
C TYR A 41 -12.57 5.27 4.85
N TYR A 42 -11.93 5.76 3.79
CA TYR A 42 -12.57 5.91 2.50
C TYR A 42 -12.72 4.51 1.88
N LEU A 43 -13.94 4.17 1.50
CA LEU A 43 -14.27 2.90 0.89
C LEU A 43 -14.50 3.14 -0.60
N ILE A 44 -13.68 2.48 -1.42
CA ILE A 44 -13.88 2.46 -2.87
C ILE A 44 -15.09 1.58 -3.15
N GLU A 45 -16.04 2.09 -3.93
CA GLU A 45 -17.17 1.29 -4.40
C GLU A 45 -16.65 0.05 -5.14
N PRO A 46 -17.03 -1.17 -4.73
CA PRO A 46 -16.36 -2.37 -5.24
C PRO A 46 -16.51 -2.55 -6.76
N GLY A 47 -17.73 -2.33 -7.29
CA GLY A 47 -18.09 -2.55 -8.69
C GLY A 47 -17.90 -4.00 -9.15
N GLY A 48 -18.48 -4.40 -10.27
CA GLY A 48 -18.45 -5.76 -10.81
C GLY A 48 -19.38 -6.73 -10.09
N LYS A 49 -19.33 -8.00 -10.50
CA LYS A 49 -20.16 -9.08 -9.94
C LYS A 49 -19.55 -9.69 -8.67
N ASP A 50 -20.35 -10.44 -7.91
CA ASP A 50 -19.92 -11.07 -6.66
C ASP A 50 -18.66 -11.94 -6.80
N PHE A 51 -18.51 -12.66 -7.92
CA PHE A 51 -17.34 -13.50 -8.19
C PHE A 51 -16.09 -12.72 -8.61
N GLU A 52 -16.20 -11.40 -8.81
CA GLU A 52 -15.10 -10.48 -9.11
C GLU A 52 -14.71 -9.65 -7.87
N GLN A 53 -15.40 -9.86 -6.74
CA GLN A 53 -15.09 -9.18 -5.48
C GLN A 53 -13.92 -9.83 -4.77
N PHE A 54 -13.15 -9.00 -4.06
CA PHE A 54 -12.21 -9.54 -3.10
C PHE A 54 -12.96 -10.31 -1.99
N PRO A 55 -12.46 -11.47 -1.57
CA PRO A 55 -12.89 -12.10 -0.34
C PRO A 55 -12.72 -11.13 0.84
N ALA A 56 -13.70 -11.08 1.75
CA ALA A 56 -13.62 -10.24 2.95
C ALA A 56 -12.39 -10.54 3.83
N ARG A 57 -11.90 -11.79 3.75
CA ARG A 57 -10.67 -12.25 4.38
C ARG A 57 -10.00 -13.28 3.47
N MET A 58 -8.68 -13.18 3.33
CA MET A 58 -7.86 -14.15 2.60
C MET A 58 -6.60 -14.49 3.40
N GLU A 59 -6.15 -15.74 3.29
CA GLU A 59 -4.94 -16.22 3.97
C GLU A 59 -3.96 -16.62 2.88
N VAL A 60 -2.85 -15.87 2.81
CA VAL A 60 -1.80 -16.04 1.80
C VAL A 60 -0.55 -16.56 2.50
N GLU A 61 -0.15 -17.76 2.14
CA GLU A 61 1.06 -18.39 2.66
C GLU A 61 2.25 -18.02 1.78
N PHE A 62 3.30 -17.46 2.39
CA PHE A 62 4.58 -17.17 1.74
C PHE A 62 5.57 -18.26 2.10
N ILE A 63 6.01 -19.01 1.09
CA ILE A 63 6.89 -20.18 1.26
C ILE A 63 8.22 -19.88 0.57
N GLN A 64 9.28 -19.67 1.35
CA GLN A 64 10.61 -19.56 0.77
C GLN A 64 11.15 -20.95 0.41
N ARG A 65 11.60 -21.10 -0.84
CA ARG A 65 12.22 -22.31 -1.36
C ARG A 65 13.61 -21.99 -1.88
N LYS A 66 14.51 -22.97 -1.82
CA LYS A 66 15.81 -22.91 -2.49
C LYS A 66 15.75 -23.82 -3.72
N ILE A 67 15.84 -23.24 -4.92
CA ILE A 67 15.90 -23.98 -6.18
C ILE A 67 17.29 -23.76 -6.77
N GLY A 68 18.12 -24.81 -6.72
CA GLY A 68 19.56 -24.71 -7.00
C GLY A 68 20.23 -23.71 -6.06
N ASN A 69 20.84 -22.66 -6.64
CA ASN A 69 21.50 -21.59 -5.87
C ASN A 69 20.63 -20.34 -5.66
N ARG A 70 19.35 -20.37 -6.05
CA ARG A 70 18.46 -19.20 -5.93
C ARG A 70 17.43 -19.43 -4.83
N LEU A 71 17.25 -18.41 -3.99
CA LEU A 71 16.11 -18.32 -3.07
C LEU A 71 14.93 -17.72 -3.84
N MET A 72 13.78 -18.37 -3.72
CA MET A 72 12.53 -17.92 -4.32
C MET A 72 11.43 -17.95 -3.26
N VAL A 73 10.42 -17.12 -3.41
CA VAL A 73 9.19 -17.19 -2.62
C VAL A 73 8.04 -17.57 -3.53
N VAL A 74 7.28 -18.58 -3.12
CA VAL A 74 6.01 -18.95 -3.74
C VAL A 74 4.90 -18.55 -2.79
N GLN A 75 3.82 -17.99 -3.33
CA GLN A 75 2.64 -17.64 -2.57
C GLN A 75 1.53 -18.65 -2.83
N GLN A 76 0.81 -19.03 -1.78
CA GLN A 76 -0.30 -19.97 -1.88
C GLN A 76 -1.56 -19.47 -1.18
N ILE A 77 -2.72 -19.77 -1.75
CA ILE A 77 -4.03 -19.67 -1.08
C ILE A 77 -4.66 -21.05 -1.11
N LYS A 78 -5.00 -21.59 0.08
CA LYS A 78 -5.58 -22.94 0.21
C LYS A 78 -4.75 -24.02 -0.53
N GLY A 79 -3.41 -23.91 -0.47
CA GLY A 79 -2.47 -24.82 -1.12
C GLY A 79 -2.28 -24.62 -2.63
N LEU A 80 -3.02 -23.72 -3.27
CA LEU A 80 -2.86 -23.39 -4.69
C LEU A 80 -1.88 -22.22 -4.85
N ASN A 81 -0.89 -22.38 -5.72
CA ASN A 81 0.02 -21.30 -6.06
C ASN A 81 -0.73 -20.14 -6.70
N ILE A 82 -0.43 -18.92 -6.27
CA ILE A 82 -0.88 -17.68 -6.91
C ILE A 82 0.34 -16.93 -7.43
N GLY A 83 0.25 -16.46 -8.68
CA GLY A 83 1.37 -15.80 -9.35
C GLY A 83 2.57 -16.70 -9.64
N ASP A 84 3.66 -16.06 -10.03
CA ASP A 84 4.94 -16.71 -10.34
C ASP A 84 5.86 -16.72 -9.10
N PRO A 85 6.81 -17.67 -9.00
CA PRO A 85 7.84 -17.63 -7.97
C PRO A 85 8.68 -16.35 -8.03
N LEU A 86 8.82 -15.66 -6.90
CA LEU A 86 9.47 -14.36 -6.81
C LEU A 86 10.91 -14.48 -6.33
N THR A 87 11.80 -13.66 -6.88
CA THR A 87 13.18 -13.49 -6.42
C THR A 87 13.43 -12.04 -6.02
N ASP A 88 14.58 -11.76 -5.43
CA ASP A 88 14.94 -10.37 -5.07
C ASP A 88 15.15 -9.48 -6.30
N ASN A 89 15.29 -10.07 -7.50
CA ASN A 89 15.53 -9.37 -8.77
C ASN A 89 16.68 -8.35 -8.68
N SER A 90 17.67 -8.61 -7.82
CA SER A 90 18.76 -7.70 -7.51
C SER A 90 20.09 -8.44 -7.40
N ARG A 91 21.21 -7.70 -7.56
CA ARG A 91 22.56 -8.27 -7.44
C ARG A 91 22.92 -8.67 -5.99
N ARG A 92 22.27 -8.05 -5.01
CA ARG A 92 22.50 -8.26 -3.57
C ARG A 92 21.18 -8.58 -2.92
N ALA A 93 21.07 -9.75 -2.30
CA ALA A 93 19.85 -10.17 -1.65
C ALA A 93 19.39 -9.14 -0.60
N ASP A 94 18.18 -8.62 -0.78
CA ASP A 94 17.57 -7.58 0.04
C ASP A 94 16.14 -7.93 0.47
N GLY A 95 15.68 -9.14 0.14
CA GLY A 95 14.38 -9.64 0.55
C GLY A 95 13.22 -9.18 -0.34
N TYR A 96 13.48 -8.49 -1.45
CA TYR A 96 12.42 -8.02 -2.34
C TYR A 96 11.52 -9.15 -2.87
N ARG A 97 11.94 -10.43 -2.81
CA ARG A 97 11.07 -11.58 -3.07
C ARG A 97 9.80 -11.67 -2.20
N PHE A 98 9.71 -10.92 -1.11
CA PHE A 98 8.50 -10.85 -0.26
C PHE A 98 7.61 -9.62 -0.56
N HIS A 99 7.90 -8.82 -1.61
CA HIS A 99 7.25 -7.53 -1.86
C HIS A 99 5.74 -7.62 -2.11
N ASP A 100 5.20 -8.75 -2.55
CA ASP A 100 3.75 -8.91 -2.77
C ASP A 100 2.89 -8.67 -1.53
N VAL A 101 3.49 -8.70 -0.34
CA VAL A 101 2.82 -8.25 0.90
C VAL A 101 2.37 -6.79 0.83
N PHE A 102 3.03 -5.94 0.04
CA PHE A 102 2.62 -4.55 -0.19
C PHE A 102 1.30 -4.49 -0.96
N HIS A 103 1.14 -5.31 -2.00
CA HIS A 103 -0.10 -5.43 -2.77
C HIS A 103 -1.25 -5.95 -1.91
N LEU A 104 -0.99 -6.95 -1.05
CA LEU A 104 -1.97 -7.41 -0.05
C LEU A 104 -2.36 -6.29 0.93
N SER A 105 -1.40 -5.46 1.34
CA SER A 105 -1.66 -4.32 2.23
C SER A 105 -2.54 -3.27 1.55
N TYR A 106 -2.30 -2.97 0.27
CA TYR A 106 -3.14 -2.06 -0.50
C TYR A 106 -4.56 -2.61 -0.64
N ALA A 107 -4.72 -3.90 -0.94
CA ALA A 107 -6.03 -4.53 -0.94
C ALA A 107 -6.75 -4.38 0.41
N ALA A 108 -6.06 -4.63 1.54
CA ALA A 108 -6.64 -4.53 2.89
C ALA A 108 -7.06 -3.10 3.25
N HIS A 109 -6.17 -2.13 3.06
CA HIS A 109 -6.35 -0.77 3.57
C HIS A 109 -7.02 0.17 2.59
N LEU A 110 -6.82 -0.02 1.28
CA LEU A 110 -7.32 0.89 0.25
C LEU A 110 -8.54 0.31 -0.47
N GLY A 111 -8.81 -0.99 -0.33
CA GLY A 111 -9.80 -1.68 -1.17
C GLY A 111 -9.38 -1.77 -2.65
N TRP A 112 -8.11 -1.49 -2.94
CA TRP A 112 -7.56 -1.36 -4.28
C TRP A 112 -6.24 -2.11 -4.36
N SER A 113 -6.17 -3.04 -5.32
CA SER A 113 -4.92 -3.66 -5.77
C SER A 113 -5.21 -4.37 -7.10
N PRO A 114 -5.01 -3.70 -8.26
CA PRO A 114 -5.08 -4.36 -9.56
C PRO A 114 -4.13 -5.56 -9.69
N VAL A 115 -2.98 -5.57 -8.99
CA VAL A 115 -2.06 -6.72 -8.92
C VAL A 115 -2.75 -7.91 -8.26
N ILE A 116 -3.30 -7.77 -7.04
CA ILE A 116 -3.99 -8.88 -6.37
C ILE A 116 -5.23 -9.30 -7.18
N ARG A 117 -5.98 -8.37 -7.79
CA ARG A 117 -7.10 -8.73 -8.71
C ARG A 117 -6.61 -9.60 -9.86
N ALA A 118 -5.50 -9.24 -10.51
CA ALA A 118 -4.96 -10.00 -11.63
C ALA A 118 -4.43 -11.39 -11.21
N LEU A 119 -3.75 -11.47 -10.06
CA LEU A 119 -3.25 -12.72 -9.49
C LEU A 119 -4.38 -13.70 -9.15
N LEU A 120 -5.45 -13.19 -8.53
CA LEU A 120 -6.60 -14.00 -8.10
C LEU A 120 -7.67 -14.19 -9.19
N LYS A 121 -7.47 -13.65 -10.39
CA LYS A 121 -8.45 -13.66 -11.50
C LYS A 121 -9.78 -12.98 -11.13
N LEU A 122 -9.71 -11.90 -10.35
CA LEU A 122 -10.81 -11.07 -9.87
C LEU A 122 -10.89 -9.69 -10.55
N LYS A 123 -10.38 -9.58 -11.78
CA LYS A 123 -10.61 -8.37 -12.57
C LYS A 123 -12.10 -8.20 -12.86
N ARG A 124 -12.63 -6.99 -12.78
CA ARG A 124 -14.07 -6.67 -12.92
C ARG A 124 -14.53 -6.64 -14.38
N LYS A 125 -14.33 -7.76 -15.09
CA LYS A 125 -14.61 -7.94 -16.52
C LYS A 125 -16.08 -7.73 -16.88
N SER A 126 -16.99 -7.91 -15.93
CA SER A 126 -18.41 -7.61 -16.14
C SER A 126 -18.70 -6.11 -16.34
N GLU A 127 -17.78 -5.23 -15.95
CA GLU A 127 -17.84 -3.78 -16.16
C GLU A 127 -16.61 -3.31 -16.95
N PRO A 128 -16.68 -3.24 -18.29
CA PRO A 128 -15.51 -3.00 -19.14
C PRO A 128 -14.70 -1.75 -18.78
N GLN A 129 -15.37 -0.68 -18.34
CA GLN A 129 -14.68 0.55 -17.93
C GLN A 129 -13.82 0.36 -16.67
N LEU A 130 -14.26 -0.44 -15.69
CA LEU A 130 -13.47 -0.78 -14.52
C LEU A 130 -12.34 -1.76 -14.87
N ASP A 131 -12.63 -2.76 -15.71
CA ASP A 131 -11.63 -3.73 -16.19
C ASP A 131 -10.45 -3.06 -16.91
N GLU A 132 -10.74 -2.04 -17.72
CA GLU A 132 -9.74 -1.31 -18.50
C GLU A 132 -8.99 -0.26 -17.67
N ASN A 133 -9.71 0.57 -16.90
CA ASN A 133 -9.12 1.76 -16.28
C ASN A 133 -8.59 1.51 -14.87
N GLU A 134 -9.22 0.62 -14.10
CA GLU A 134 -8.84 0.37 -12.70
C GLU A 134 -8.11 -0.96 -12.51
N ASP A 135 -8.46 -1.98 -13.31
CA ASP A 135 -7.88 -3.33 -13.23
C ASP A 135 -6.92 -3.62 -14.42
N GLY A 136 -6.75 -2.66 -15.32
CA GLY A 136 -5.99 -2.79 -16.56
C GLY A 136 -4.48 -2.79 -16.36
N ALA A 137 -3.74 -3.04 -17.46
CA ALA A 137 -2.28 -3.13 -17.42
C ALA A 137 -1.62 -1.86 -16.86
N ARG A 138 -2.16 -0.67 -17.16
CA ARG A 138 -1.63 0.60 -16.66
C ARG A 138 -1.73 0.69 -15.13
N ALA A 139 -2.88 0.29 -14.56
CA ALA A 139 -3.09 0.31 -13.12
C ALA A 139 -2.17 -0.71 -12.40
N ILE A 140 -2.00 -1.91 -12.97
CA ILE A 140 -1.05 -2.93 -12.49
C ILE A 140 0.38 -2.37 -12.48
N ILE A 141 0.85 -1.81 -13.59
CA ILE A 141 2.21 -1.26 -13.71
C ILE A 141 2.43 -0.12 -12.71
N LEU A 142 1.44 0.74 -12.51
CA LEU A 142 1.52 1.81 -11.53
C LEU A 142 1.64 1.26 -10.10
N GLU A 143 0.84 0.27 -9.73
CA GLU A 143 0.91 -0.36 -8.41
C GLU A 143 2.28 -1.02 -8.16
N GLU A 144 2.78 -1.81 -9.12
CA GLU A 144 4.11 -2.41 -9.11
C GLU A 144 5.22 -1.35 -8.98
N GLY A 145 5.08 -0.24 -9.72
CA GLY A 145 5.98 0.90 -9.66
C GLY A 145 5.99 1.56 -8.29
N ILE A 146 4.81 1.74 -7.65
CA ILE A 146 4.69 2.26 -6.29
C ILE A 146 5.38 1.32 -5.30
N ALA A 147 5.08 0.01 -5.34
CA ALA A 147 5.70 -0.99 -4.45
C ALA A 147 7.23 -0.99 -4.56
N THR A 148 7.76 -0.98 -5.78
CA THR A 148 9.21 -0.91 -6.04
C THR A 148 9.82 0.38 -5.51
N TRP A 149 9.16 1.51 -5.78
CA TRP A 149 9.66 2.82 -5.40
C TRP A 149 9.65 3.03 -3.88
N ILE A 150 8.58 2.67 -3.17
CA ILE A 150 8.53 2.78 -1.71
C ILE A 150 9.56 1.87 -1.03
N PHE A 151 9.81 0.68 -1.59
CA PHE A 151 10.83 -0.24 -1.08
C PHE A 151 12.22 0.37 -1.17
N ASN A 152 12.57 0.94 -2.32
CA ASN A 152 13.84 1.62 -2.51
C ASN A 152 13.97 2.87 -1.63
N HIS A 153 12.89 3.65 -1.50
CA HIS A 153 12.86 4.80 -0.60
C HIS A 153 13.10 4.40 0.86
N ALA A 154 12.42 3.34 1.34
CA ALA A 154 12.58 2.82 2.69
C ALA A 154 14.00 2.31 2.96
N LYS A 155 14.66 1.74 1.95
CA LYS A 155 16.07 1.30 2.07
C LYS A 155 17.07 2.45 2.06
N GLY A 156 16.81 3.51 1.28
CA GLY A 156 17.74 4.62 1.11
C GLY A 156 17.70 5.66 2.23
N ASN A 157 16.51 5.94 2.77
CA ASN A 157 16.28 7.07 3.67
C ASN A 157 16.01 6.68 5.13
N ASP A 158 15.73 5.40 5.41
CA ASP A 158 15.37 4.90 6.73
C ASP A 158 16.34 3.81 7.20
N ARG A 159 16.71 3.82 8.48
CA ARG A 159 17.67 2.86 9.05
C ARG A 159 17.07 1.47 9.29
N LYS A 160 15.75 1.25 9.15
CA LYS A 160 15.11 -0.05 9.43
C LYS A 160 13.81 -0.30 8.65
N LEU A 161 13.70 0.11 7.39
CA LEU A 161 12.50 -0.12 6.56
C LEU A 161 11.20 0.38 7.25
N TYR A 162 11.20 1.63 7.74
CA TYR A 162 10.11 2.26 8.51
C TYR A 162 9.77 1.60 9.85
N ALA A 163 10.63 0.77 10.45
CA ALA A 163 10.33 0.15 11.73
C ALA A 163 10.12 1.17 12.87
N ASP A 164 10.82 2.29 12.81
CA ASP A 164 10.80 3.32 13.86
C ASP A 164 9.89 4.53 13.48
N VAL A 165 9.12 4.43 12.39
CA VAL A 165 8.23 5.52 11.92
C VAL A 165 6.83 5.35 12.53
N PRO A 166 6.42 6.21 13.47
CA PRO A 166 5.08 6.11 14.05
C PRO A 166 4.01 6.65 13.07
N PRO A 167 2.74 6.25 13.24
CA PRO A 167 1.63 6.80 12.47
C PRO A 167 1.59 8.33 12.54
N GLY A 168 1.32 8.98 11.41
CA GLY A 168 1.35 10.42 11.24
C GLY A 168 2.73 11.01 10.95
N ARG A 169 3.79 10.20 10.88
CA ARG A 169 5.18 10.66 10.65
C ARG A 169 5.83 10.14 9.36
N LEU A 170 5.16 9.29 8.59
CA LEU A 170 5.65 8.95 7.25
C LEU A 170 5.77 10.23 6.40
N ASP A 171 6.84 10.31 5.61
CA ASP A 171 7.18 11.52 4.87
C ASP A 171 6.00 11.99 4.01
N TYR A 172 5.64 13.26 4.20
CA TYR A 172 4.57 13.91 3.46
C TYR A 172 4.90 14.03 1.97
N SER A 173 6.17 14.24 1.60
CA SER A 173 6.59 14.34 0.21
C SER A 173 6.37 13.00 -0.52
N LEU A 174 6.70 11.89 0.15
CA LEU A 174 6.45 10.53 -0.34
C LEU A 174 4.95 10.31 -0.59
N LEU A 175 4.11 10.64 0.38
CA LEU A 175 2.66 10.45 0.29
C LEU A 175 2.03 11.30 -0.84
N LYS A 176 2.48 12.54 -1.02
CA LYS A 176 2.06 13.38 -2.16
C LYS A 176 2.47 12.78 -3.50
N GLN A 177 3.68 12.24 -3.60
CA GLN A 177 4.16 11.62 -4.84
C GLN A 177 3.30 10.41 -5.20
N ILE A 178 2.95 9.55 -4.22
CA ILE A 178 2.05 8.41 -4.46
C ILE A 178 0.69 8.88 -4.98
N ARG A 179 0.08 9.90 -4.34
CA ARG A 179 -1.18 10.48 -4.82
C ARG A 179 -1.08 10.96 -6.26
N SER A 180 0.02 11.61 -6.64
CA SER A 180 0.25 12.05 -8.01
C SER A 180 0.43 10.88 -8.99
N MET A 181 0.99 9.75 -8.56
CA MET A 181 1.17 8.56 -9.42
C MET A 181 -0.15 7.86 -9.72
N VAL A 182 -1.07 7.85 -8.75
CA VAL A 182 -2.40 7.22 -8.90
C VAL A 182 -3.48 8.18 -9.39
N ASP A 183 -3.10 9.41 -9.79
CA ASP A 183 -4.06 10.40 -10.25
C ASP A 183 -4.91 9.87 -11.42
N GLY A 184 -6.21 10.12 -11.35
CA GLY A 184 -7.20 9.57 -12.28
C GLY A 184 -7.68 8.14 -11.98
N LEU A 185 -7.13 7.45 -10.97
CA LEU A 185 -7.67 6.18 -10.47
C LEU A 185 -8.57 6.40 -9.25
N MET A 186 -9.51 5.48 -9.00
CA MET A 186 -10.41 5.55 -7.84
C MET A 186 -9.65 5.69 -6.51
N VAL A 187 -8.48 5.04 -6.40
CA VAL A 187 -7.63 5.05 -5.19
C VAL A 187 -7.00 6.42 -4.90
N ALA A 188 -6.98 7.36 -5.85
CA ALA A 188 -6.53 8.74 -5.62
C ALA A 188 -7.36 9.47 -4.57
N ASN A 189 -8.62 9.07 -4.39
CA ASN A 189 -9.53 9.63 -3.39
C ASN A 189 -9.22 9.16 -1.96
N CYS A 190 -8.38 8.13 -1.80
CA CYS A 190 -7.97 7.69 -0.47
C CYS A 190 -7.13 8.78 0.22
N PRO A 191 -7.47 9.16 1.47
CA PRO A 191 -6.75 10.19 2.20
C PRO A 191 -5.31 9.73 2.49
N LEU A 192 -4.36 10.67 2.61
CA LEU A 192 -2.94 10.32 2.75
C LEU A 192 -2.66 9.53 4.03
N TRP A 193 -3.43 9.72 5.11
CA TRP A 193 -3.30 8.89 6.31
C TRP A 193 -3.65 7.41 6.06
N GLN A 194 -4.54 7.11 5.11
CA GLN A 194 -4.94 5.75 4.78
C GLN A 194 -3.88 5.05 3.94
N TRP A 195 -3.27 5.78 3.00
CA TRP A 195 -2.06 5.36 2.30
C TRP A 195 -0.90 5.10 3.26
N GLU A 196 -0.68 5.99 4.24
CA GLU A 196 0.32 5.76 5.28
C GLU A 196 0.07 4.45 6.03
N ASN A 197 -1.17 4.20 6.48
CA ASN A 197 -1.50 2.95 7.18
C ASN A 197 -1.17 1.73 6.29
N ALA A 198 -1.52 1.77 5.01
CA ALA A 198 -1.22 0.68 4.07
C ALA A 198 0.29 0.42 3.93
N ILE A 199 1.08 1.49 3.82
CA ILE A 199 2.54 1.38 3.69
C ILE A 199 3.14 0.85 4.98
N LEU A 200 2.84 1.45 6.14
CA LEU A 200 3.43 1.05 7.41
C LEU A 200 3.06 -0.38 7.81
N ASP A 201 1.81 -0.81 7.58
CA ASP A 201 1.38 -2.18 7.88
C ASP A 201 2.02 -3.20 6.92
N GLY A 202 2.13 -2.85 5.64
CA GLY A 202 2.83 -3.65 4.64
C GLY A 202 4.30 -3.85 5.00
N PHE A 203 5.01 -2.79 5.38
CA PHE A 203 6.40 -2.87 5.83
C PHE A 203 6.56 -3.62 7.16
N ARG A 204 5.61 -3.49 8.07
CA ARG A 204 5.59 -4.29 9.31
C ARG A 204 5.57 -5.78 8.99
N VAL A 205 4.63 -6.24 8.17
CA VAL A 205 4.53 -7.66 7.80
C VAL A 205 5.67 -8.10 6.88
N PHE A 206 6.16 -7.24 5.99
CA PHE A 206 7.35 -7.52 5.18
C PHE A 206 8.55 -7.89 6.07
N ARG A 207 8.80 -7.12 7.14
CA ARG A 207 9.90 -7.41 8.08
C ARG A 207 9.70 -8.76 8.78
N GLU A 208 8.47 -9.08 9.17
CA GLU A 208 8.13 -10.37 9.77
C GLU A 208 8.38 -11.54 8.81
N LEU A 209 7.92 -11.43 7.56
CA LEU A 209 8.14 -12.41 6.49
C LEU A 209 9.62 -12.61 6.21
N TYR A 210 10.38 -11.50 6.10
CA TYR A 210 11.80 -11.55 5.85
C TYR A 210 12.57 -12.22 7.01
N HIS A 211 12.22 -11.88 8.26
CA HIS A 211 12.82 -12.45 9.46
C HIS A 211 12.56 -13.97 9.58
N HIS A 212 11.30 -14.38 9.40
CA HIS A 212 10.88 -15.78 9.54
C HIS A 212 11.04 -16.61 8.26
N LYS A 213 11.51 -15.99 7.16
CA LYS A 213 11.71 -16.61 5.84
C LYS A 213 10.44 -17.24 5.27
N GLY A 214 9.29 -16.63 5.56
CA GLY A 214 7.97 -17.14 5.20
C GLY A 214 6.96 -16.94 6.33
N GLY A 215 5.78 -17.52 6.15
CA GLY A 215 4.67 -17.45 7.10
C GLY A 215 3.34 -17.19 6.40
N ILE A 216 2.27 -17.08 7.18
CA ILE A 216 0.92 -16.82 6.67
C ILE A 216 0.56 -15.36 6.94
N VAL A 217 0.13 -14.67 5.88
CA VAL A 217 -0.43 -13.32 5.95
C VAL A 217 -1.94 -13.42 5.80
N ILE A 218 -2.66 -13.07 6.87
CA ILE A 218 -4.10 -12.91 6.84
C ILE A 218 -4.41 -11.47 6.47
N VAL A 219 -5.11 -11.29 5.35
CA VAL A 219 -5.59 -9.99 4.88
C VAL A 219 -7.04 -9.84 5.32
N ASP A 220 -7.33 -8.88 6.19
CA ASP A 220 -8.69 -8.60 6.71
C ASP A 220 -9.16 -7.25 6.14
N LEU A 221 -9.94 -7.31 5.04
CA LEU A 221 -10.41 -6.12 4.32
C LEU A 221 -11.44 -5.35 5.13
N LYS A 222 -12.21 -6.02 6.00
CA LYS A 222 -13.22 -5.38 6.85
C LYS A 222 -12.60 -4.56 7.97
N ARG A 223 -11.49 -5.05 8.53
CA ARG A 223 -10.77 -4.37 9.61
C ARG A 223 -9.59 -3.53 9.12
N HIS A 224 -9.34 -3.51 7.81
CA HIS A 224 -8.23 -2.80 7.18
C HIS A 224 -6.90 -3.09 7.86
N LYS A 225 -6.48 -4.37 7.83
CA LYS A 225 -5.23 -4.80 8.48
C LYS A 225 -4.67 -6.08 7.86
N LEU A 226 -3.38 -6.25 8.03
CA LEU A 226 -2.67 -7.52 7.86
C LEU A 226 -2.38 -8.15 9.22
N ILE A 227 -2.53 -9.47 9.34
CA ILE A 227 -2.08 -10.24 10.50
C ILE A 227 -1.05 -11.24 10.01
N PHE A 228 0.10 -11.28 10.68
CA PHE A 228 1.16 -12.23 10.39
C PHE A 228 1.11 -13.39 11.37
N ASN A 229 1.16 -14.61 10.84
CA ASN A 229 1.41 -15.82 11.62
C ASN A 229 2.76 -16.41 11.16
N PRO A 230 3.71 -16.67 12.09
CA PRO A 230 4.97 -17.29 11.73
C PRO A 230 4.74 -18.69 11.14
N PRO A 231 5.66 -19.18 10.30
CA PRO A 231 5.58 -20.53 9.78
C PRO A 231 5.63 -21.51 10.96
N VAL A 232 4.85 -22.59 10.87
CA VAL A 232 4.95 -23.68 11.86
C VAL A 232 6.36 -24.24 11.78
N PRO A 233 7.09 -24.39 12.91
CA PRO A 233 8.40 -25.01 12.89
C PRO A 233 8.29 -26.38 12.21
N SER A 234 9.00 -26.56 11.11
CA SER A 234 9.15 -27.88 10.51
C SER A 234 9.85 -28.75 11.54
N THR A 235 9.14 -29.73 12.10
CA THR A 235 9.78 -30.86 12.78
C THR A 235 10.58 -31.57 11.71
N GLU A 236 11.86 -31.24 11.56
CA GLU A 236 12.77 -32.00 10.73
C GLU A 236 12.78 -33.43 11.30
N ILE A 237 12.16 -34.36 10.58
CA ILE A 237 12.42 -35.78 10.76
C ILE A 237 13.83 -35.97 10.21
N ILE A 238 14.77 -36.11 11.15
CA ILE A 238 16.19 -36.49 10.94
C ILE A 238 16.26 -37.79 10.14
#